data_AF-K9VU68-F1
#
_entry.id   AF-K9VU68-F1
#
_cell.length_a   1.000
_cell.length_b   1.000
_cell.length_c   1.000
_cell.angle_alpha   90.00
_cell.angle_beta   90.00
_cell.angle_gamma   90.00
#
_symmetry.space_group_name_H-M   'P 1'
#
loop_
_entity.id
_entity.type
_entity.pdbx_description
1 polymer ?
#
loop_
_entity_poly.entity_id
_entity_poly.type
_entity_poly.pdbx_seq_one_letter_code
_entity_poly.pdbx_strand_id
1 'polypeptide(L)' 'MKTEVIIINKSTEKFSFEQELVQDMIELVTMFSARLYGARSRKNKKLIEGIFNVIDEVK' A
#
# COMPACT_ATOMS: atom_id res chain seq x y z
N MET A 1 -16.11 15.43 27.01
CA MET A 1 -16.33 15.59 25.55
C MET A 1 -16.81 14.26 25.00
N LYS A 2 -17.97 14.22 24.35
CA LYS A 2 -18.42 13.07 23.55
C LYS A 2 -18.29 13.47 22.08
N THR A 3 -17.50 12.72 21.34
CA THR A 3 -17.32 12.91 19.90
C THR A 3 -17.91 11.70 19.20
N GLU A 4 -18.79 11.95 18.23
CA GLU A 4 -19.41 10.94 17.39
C GLU A 4 -18.95 11.13 15.95
N VAL A 5 -18.62 10.03 15.27
CA VAL A 5 -18.23 10.03 13.86
C VAL A 5 -19.34 9.35 13.07
N ILE A 6 -20.03 10.12 12.24
CA ILE A 6 -21.14 9.63 11.40
C ILE A 6 -20.64 9.57 9.95
N ILE A 7 -20.60 8.38 9.36
CA ILE A 7 -20.25 8.16 7.96
C ILE A 7 -21.54 8.17 7.13
N ILE A 8 -21.80 9.27 6.43
CA ILE A 8 -23.06 9.48 5.68
C ILE A 8 -23.07 8.67 4.37
N ASN A 9 -21.91 8.54 3.72
CA ASN A 9 -21.78 7.90 2.40
C ASN A 9 -20.62 6.89 2.39
N LYS A 10 -20.78 5.76 3.07
CA LYS A 10 -19.80 4.68 2.98
C LYS A 10 -19.87 4.10 1.56
N SER A 11 -18.73 4.04 0.86
CA SER A 11 -18.64 3.38 -0.45
C SER A 11 -19.25 1.98 -0.40
N THR A 12 -20.06 1.63 -1.40
CA THR A 12 -20.57 0.27 -1.60
C THR A 12 -19.59 -0.61 -2.35
N GLU A 13 -18.53 -0.04 -2.94
CA GLU A 13 -17.43 -0.80 -3.52
C GLU A 13 -16.70 -1.53 -2.40
N LYS A 14 -16.90 -2.84 -2.36
CA LYS A 14 -16.22 -3.71 -1.41
C LYS A 14 -14.97 -4.24 -2.08
N PHE A 15 -13.83 -3.62 -1.80
CA PHE A 15 -12.57 -4.33 -1.89
C PHE A 15 -12.62 -5.50 -0.92
N SER A 16 -12.03 -6.63 -1.30
CA SER A 16 -11.79 -7.69 -0.33
C SER A 16 -10.81 -7.17 0.73
N PHE A 17 -10.87 -7.73 1.94
CA PHE A 17 -9.93 -7.39 3.00
C PHE A 17 -8.48 -7.56 2.54
N GLU A 18 -8.21 -8.61 1.76
CA GLU A 18 -6.91 -8.89 1.18
C GLU A 18 -6.47 -7.82 0.18
N GLN A 19 -7.39 -7.30 -0.65
CA GLN A 19 -7.08 -6.23 -1.59
C GLN A 19 -6.70 -4.93 -0.86
N GLU A 20 -7.46 -4.56 0.18
CA GLU A 20 -7.16 -3.38 1.00
C GLU A 20 -5.81 -3.55 1.73
N LEU A 21 -5.59 -4.72 2.34
CA LEU A 21 -4.35 -5.04 3.05
C LEU A 21 -3.12 -4.99 2.13
N VAL A 22 -3.21 -5.56 0.94
CA VAL A 22 -2.11 -5.57 -0.04
C VAL A 22 -1.81 -4.15 -0.51
N GLN A 23 -2.84 -3.35 -0.79
CA GLN A 23 -2.67 -1.96 -1.21
C GLN A 23 -1.97 -1.13 -0.13
N ASP A 24 -2.43 -1.21 1.12
CA ASP A 24 -1.84 -0.50 2.25
C ASP A 24 -0.37 -0.92 2.48
N MET A 25 -0.09 -2.22 2.37
CA MET A 25 1.28 -2.74 2.52
C MET A 25 2.21 -2.23 1.40
N ILE A 26 1.75 -2.16 0.16
CA ILE A 26 2.53 -1.63 -0.97
C ILE A 26 2.87 -0.16 -0.75
N GLU A 27 1.90 0.66 -0.32
CA GLU A 27 2.14 2.07 0.00
C GLU A 27 3.15 2.23 1.13
N LEU A 28 2.98 1.45 2.20
CA LEU A 28 3.86 1.47 3.35
C LEU A 28 5.29 1.14 2.93
N VAL A 29 5.50 0.03 2.23
CA VAL A 29 6.83 -0.38 1.77
C VAL A 29 7.44 0.66 0.83
N THR A 30 6.67 1.23 -0.09
CA THR A 30 7.13 2.28 -1.02
C THR A 30 7.59 3.53 -0.27
N MET A 31 6.85 3.95 0.74
CA MET A 31 7.20 5.12 1.55
C MET A 31 8.48 4.87 2.37
N PHE A 32 8.56 3.71 3.03
CA PHE A 32 9.70 3.35 3.86
C PHE A 32 10.96 3.13 3.02
N SER A 33 10.87 2.48 1.86
CA SER A 33 12.01 2.25 0.99
C SER A 33 12.56 3.55 0.40
N ALA A 34 11.68 4.48 0.03
CA ALA A 34 12.07 5.83 -0.40
C ALA A 34 12.78 6.60 0.72
N ARG A 35 12.33 6.45 1.98
CA ARG A 35 12.96 7.10 3.15
C ARG A 35 14.29 6.45 3.55
N LEU A 36 14.39 5.13 3.50
CA LEU A 36 15.58 4.37 3.89
C LEU A 36 16.71 4.48 2.88
N TYR A 37 16.38 4.38 1.59
CA TYR A 37 17.39 4.30 0.52
C TYR A 37 17.45 5.55 -0.34
N GLY A 38 16.45 6.43 -0.27
CA GLY A 38 16.25 7.54 -1.19
C GLY A 38 15.42 7.11 -2.39
N ALA A 39 14.44 7.95 -2.77
CA ALA A 39 13.47 7.65 -3.84
C ALA A 39 14.10 7.30 -5.20
N ARG A 40 15.23 7.92 -5.55
CA ARG A 40 15.96 7.67 -6.81
C ARG A 40 17.08 6.62 -6.70
N SER A 41 17.25 5.98 -5.55
CA SER A 41 18.34 5.03 -5.37
C SER A 41 18.11 3.75 -6.16
N ARG A 42 19.20 3.15 -6.62
CA ARG A 42 19.15 1.83 -7.30
C ARG A 42 18.60 0.74 -6.38
N LYS A 43 18.86 0.84 -5.06
CA LYS A 43 18.33 -0.09 -4.04
C LYS A 43 16.80 0.02 -3.92
N ASN A 44 16.26 1.24 -3.88
CA ASN A 44 14.81 1.47 -3.89
C ASN A 44 14.17 0.88 -5.14
N LYS A 45 14.72 1.21 -6.33
CA LYS A 45 14.23 0.68 -7.61
C LYS A 45 14.17 -0.85 -7.63
N LYS A 46 15.27 -1.51 -7.24
CA LYS A 46 15.33 -2.99 -7.22
C LYS A 46 14.33 -3.63 -6.25
N LEU A 47 14.13 -3.03 -5.07
CA LEU A 47 13.18 -3.54 -4.09
C LEU A 47 11.74 -3.44 -4.59
N ILE A 48 11.37 -2.30 -5.17
CA ILE A 48 10.02 -2.06 -5.69
C ILE A 48 9.73 -2.96 -6.91
N GLU A 49 10.70 -3.11 -7.82
CA GLU A 49 10.60 -4.06 -8.94
C GLU A 49 10.40 -5.50 -8.45
N GLY A 50 11.15 -5.92 -7.42
CA GLY A 50 11.01 -7.25 -6.84
C GLY A 50 9.62 -7.51 -6.26
N ILE A 51 9.03 -6.52 -5.59
CA ILE A 51 7.68 -6.62 -5.04
C ILE A 51 6.63 -6.76 -6.14
N PHE A 52 6.71 -5.94 -7.20
CA PHE A 52 5.78 -6.03 -8.33
C PHE A 52 5.88 -7.37 -9.05
N ASN A 53 7.08 -7.91 -9.22
CA ASN A 53 7.25 -9.24 -9.82
C ASN A 53 6.56 -10.35 -9.01
N VAL A 54 6.72 -10.34 -7.68
CA VAL A 54 6.06 -11.32 -6.79
C VAL A 54 4.53 -11.19 -6.86
N ILE A 55 4.01 -9.97 -6.95
CA ILE A 55 2.56 -9.75 -7.10
C ILE A 55 2.05 -10.33 -8.42
N ASP A 56 2.79 -10.13 -9.51
CA ASP A 56 2.40 -10.64 -10.83
C ASP A 56 2.54 -12.17 -10.94
N GLU A 57 3.41 -12.81 -10.15
CA GLU A 57 3.51 -14.27 -10.03
C GLU A 57 2.34 -14.90 -9.26
N VAL A 58 1.65 -14.13 -8.41
CA VAL A 58 0.55 -14.60 -7.54
C VAL A 58 -0.84 -14.32 -8.14
N LYS A 59 -0.91 -13.52 -9.22
CA LYS A 59 -2.13 -13.31 -10.02
C LYS A 59 -2.43 -14.49 -10.92
#